data_AF-A0AAJ1F6U6-F1
#
_entry.id   AF-A0AAJ1F6U6-F1
#
_cell.length_a   1.000
_cell.length_b   1.000
_cell.length_c   1.000
_cell.angle_alpha   90.00
_cell.angle_beta   90.00
_cell.angle_gamma   90.00
#
_symmetry.space_group_name_H-M   'P 1'
#
loop_
_entity.id
_entity.type
_entity.pdbx_description
1 polymer ?
#
loop_
_entity_poly.entity_id
_entity_poly.type
_entity_poly.pdbx_seq_one_letter_code
_entity_poly.pdbx_strand_id
1 'polypeptide(L)' 'PPAEAASRSNLKKRLKTYPNHFWLLEDEGKLISFINGMVTNETTINDIMFEDASLHDEAGEWQAIFGVNTIPEYR' A
#
# COMPACT_ATOMS: atom_id res chain seq x y z
N PRO A 1 7.92 3.74 10.88
CA PRO A 1 9.42 3.87 10.94
C PRO A 1 10.13 3.03 9.88
N PRO A 2 11.45 3.16 9.65
CA PRO A 2 12.17 2.36 8.65
C PRO A 2 11.97 0.84 8.82
N ALA A 3 11.81 0.38 10.06
CA ALA A 3 11.56 -1.04 10.38
C ALA A 3 10.19 -1.55 9.90
N GLU A 4 9.21 -0.67 9.68
CA GLU A 4 7.87 -1.00 9.20
C GLU A 4 7.72 -0.80 7.69
N ALA A 5 8.78 -0.35 7.01
CA ALA A 5 8.74 -0.11 5.58
C ALA A 5 8.68 -1.44 4.83
N ALA A 6 7.76 -1.54 3.88
CA ALA A 6 7.73 -2.68 2.97
C ALA A 6 9.06 -2.79 2.21
N SER A 7 9.56 -4.00 2.04
CA SER A 7 10.73 -4.24 1.19
C SER A 7 10.43 -3.79 -0.25
N ARG A 8 11.48 -3.36 -0.97
CA ARG A 8 11.36 -2.98 -2.39
C ARG A 8 10.73 -4.09 -3.25
N SER A 9 11.02 -5.35 -2.93
CA SER A 9 10.46 -6.51 -3.62
C SER A 9 8.94 -6.58 -3.41
N ASN A 10 8.48 -6.44 -2.16
CA ASN A 10 7.05 -6.48 -1.85
C ASN A 10 6.34 -5.29 -2.50
N LEU A 11 6.87 -4.07 -2.38
CA LEU A 11 6.26 -2.89 -3.01
C LEU A 11 6.11 -3.06 -4.53
N LYS A 12 7.12 -3.64 -5.20
CA LYS A 12 7.05 -3.97 -6.64
C LYS A 12 5.96 -4.99 -6.97
N LYS A 13 5.76 -6.02 -6.13
CA LYS A 13 4.67 -6.98 -6.30
C LYS A 13 3.31 -6.29 -6.17
N ARG A 14 3.13 -5.48 -5.12
CA ARG A 14 1.90 -4.70 -4.88
C ARG A 14 1.52 -3.81 -6.05
N LEU A 15 2.48 -3.02 -6.55
CA LEU A 15 2.29 -2.15 -7.72
C LEU A 15 1.93 -2.93 -8.99
N LYS A 16 2.37 -4.19 -9.13
CA LYS A 16 1.99 -5.05 -10.26
C LYS A 16 0.61 -5.66 -10.11
N THR A 17 0.23 -6.04 -8.88
CA THR A 17 -1.01 -6.76 -8.63
C THR A 17 -2.21 -5.82 -8.52
N TYR A 18 -2.07 -4.71 -7.79
CA TYR A 18 -3.14 -3.76 -7.52
C TYR A 18 -2.69 -2.30 -7.74
N PRO A 19 -2.25 -1.93 -8.96
CA PRO A 19 -1.74 -0.58 -9.24
C PRO A 19 -2.75 0.53 -8.93
N ASN A 20 -4.05 0.25 -9.11
CA ASN A 20 -5.13 1.23 -8.90
C ASN A 20 -5.41 1.51 -7.41
N HIS A 21 -4.81 0.72 -6.52
CA HIS A 21 -4.95 0.85 -5.07
C HIS A 21 -3.72 1.52 -4.43
N PHE A 22 -3.03 2.33 -5.23
CA PHE A 22 -2.02 3.29 -4.82
C PHE A 22 -2.53 4.69 -5.07
N TRP A 23 -2.64 5.49 -4.02
CA TRP A 23 -3.02 6.89 -4.13
C TRP A 23 -1.78 7.74 -3.89
N LEU A 24 -1.43 8.55 -4.88
CA LEU A 24 -0.21 9.34 -4.90
C LEU A 24 -0.55 10.81 -4.67
N LEU A 25 0.22 11.48 -3.81
CA LEU A 25 0.16 12.93 -3.63
C LEU A 25 1.44 13.55 -4.18
N GLU A 26 1.26 14.41 -5.17
CA GLU A 26 2.34 15.18 -5.77
C GLU A 26 2.20 16.66 -5.42
N ASP A 27 3.34 17.30 -5.16
CA ASP A 27 3.49 18.73 -4.98
C ASP A 27 4.50 19.23 -6.01
N GLU A 28 4.06 20.10 -6.93
CA GLU A 28 4.87 20.60 -8.05
C GLU A 28 5.62 19.52 -8.86
N GLY A 29 4.99 18.36 -9.05
CA GLY A 29 5.56 17.21 -9.78
C GLY A 29 6.53 16.34 -8.95
N LYS A 30 6.70 16.64 -7.66
CA LYS A 30 7.42 15.80 -6.72
C LYS A 30 6.43 14.89 -5.98
N LEU A 31 6.63 13.58 -6.02
CA LEU A 31 5.89 12.65 -5.17
C LEU A 31 6.29 12.85 -3.70
N ILE A 32 5.36 13.32 -2.88
CA ILE A 32 5.59 13.66 -1.46
C ILE A 32 4.91 12.69 -0.48
N SER A 33 3.82 12.06 -0.91
CA SER A 33 3.14 11.07 -0.09
C SER A 33 2.46 10.00 -0.94
N PHE A 34 2.26 8.82 -0.34
CA PHE A 34 1.37 7.82 -0.92
C PHE A 34 0.66 6.98 0.14
N ILE A 35 -0.51 6.48 -0.23
CA ILE A 35 -1.28 5.47 0.49
C ILE A 35 -1.35 4.20 -0.36
N ASN A 36 -1.26 3.03 0.27
CA ASN A 36 -1.41 1.76 -0.43
C ASN A 36 -2.12 0.71 0.43
N GLY A 37 -2.73 -0.25 -0.25
CA GLY A 37 -3.11 -1.55 0.28
C GLY A 37 -3.99 -2.32 -0.70
N MET A 38 -4.36 -3.53 -0.35
CA MET A 38 -5.16 -4.41 -1.21
C MET A 38 -6.64 -4.37 -0.83
N VAL A 39 -7.50 -4.74 -1.79
CA VAL A 39 -8.89 -5.10 -1.52
C VAL A 39 -8.97 -6.56 -1.04
N THR A 40 -9.80 -6.82 -0.02
CA THR A 40 -9.99 -8.12 0.63
C THR A 40 -11.39 -8.24 1.25
N ASN A 41 -11.83 -9.45 1.57
CA ASN A 41 -13.05 -9.70 2.36
C ASN A 41 -12.76 -9.84 3.87
N GLU A 42 -11.50 -9.84 4.26
CA GLU A 42 -11.09 -9.89 5.66
C GLU A 42 -11.28 -8.52 6.32
N THR A 43 -11.93 -8.49 7.48
CA THR A 43 -12.16 -7.24 8.24
C THR A 43 -10.95 -6.80 9.06
N THR A 44 -9.92 -7.65 9.15
CA THR A 44 -8.74 -7.43 9.99
C THR A 44 -7.47 -7.68 9.18
N ILE A 45 -6.50 -6.76 9.29
CA ILE A 45 -5.19 -6.91 8.65
C ILE A 45 -4.37 -7.95 9.41
N ASN A 46 -3.73 -8.87 8.68
CA ASN A 46 -2.84 -9.88 9.21
C ASN A 46 -1.44 -9.81 8.55
N ASP A 47 -0.44 -10.47 9.15
CA ASP A 47 0.94 -10.37 8.68
C ASP A 47 1.13 -10.92 7.25
N ILE A 48 0.40 -11.98 6.89
CA ILE A 48 0.52 -12.60 5.56
C ILE A 48 0.09 -11.66 4.43
N MET A 49 -0.86 -10.75 4.68
CA MET A 49 -1.27 -9.72 3.72
C MET A 49 -0.14 -8.74 3.38
N PHE A 50 0.82 -8.52 4.27
CA PHE A 50 1.98 -7.66 3.95
C PHE A 50 2.98 -8.35 3.02
N GLU A 51 3.03 -9.68 3.03
CA GLU A 51 4.00 -10.50 2.30
C GLU A 51 3.45 -11.02 0.96
N ASP A 52 2.16 -11.35 0.92
CA ASP A 52 1.50 -11.97 -0.22
C ASP A 52 0.46 -11.06 -0.87
N ALA A 53 0.89 -10.37 -1.93
CA ALA A 53 0.01 -9.53 -2.74
C ALA A 53 -1.05 -10.33 -3.53
N SER A 54 -0.90 -11.66 -3.67
CA SER A 54 -1.85 -12.48 -4.43
C SER A 54 -3.19 -12.68 -3.73
N LEU A 55 -3.26 -12.36 -2.44
CA LEU A 55 -4.50 -12.36 -1.67
C LEU A 55 -5.49 -11.27 -2.13
N HIS A 56 -5.09 -10.40 -3.06
CA HIS A 56 -5.90 -9.28 -3.50
C HIS A 56 -7.11 -9.78 -4.26
N ASP A 57 -8.28 -9.35 -3.81
CA ASP A 57 -9.55 -9.62 -4.45
C ASP A 57 -10.23 -8.29 -4.76
N GLU A 58 -10.23 -7.89 -6.04
CA GLU A 58 -10.85 -6.65 -6.51
C GLU A 58 -12.37 -6.59 -6.20
N ALA A 59 -13.02 -7.74 -6.04
CA ALA A 59 -14.43 -7.83 -5.66
C ALA A 59 -14.65 -7.84 -4.14
N GLY A 60 -13.58 -7.72 -3.34
CA GLY A 60 -13.67 -7.74 -1.89
C GLY A 60 -14.39 -6.51 -1.31
N GLU A 61 -14.99 -6.68 -0.14
CA GLU A 61 -15.78 -5.63 0.52
C GLU A 61 -14.93 -4.54 1.20
N TRP A 62 -13.66 -4.82 1.50
CA TRP A 62 -12.81 -3.95 2.32
C TRP A 62 -11.52 -3.55 1.62
N GLN A 63 -11.20 -2.25 1.70
CA GLN A 63 -9.88 -1.72 1.35
C GLN A 63 -8.97 -1.77 2.59
N ALA A 64 -8.01 -2.69 2.61
CA ALA A 64 -6.96 -2.66 3.62
C ALA A 64 -6.02 -1.49 3.35
N ILE A 65 -5.55 -0.83 4.41
CA ILE A 65 -4.55 0.25 4.34
C ILE A 65 -3.27 -0.23 5.00
N PHE A 66 -2.24 -0.48 4.19
CA PHE A 66 -0.95 -0.99 4.66
C PHE A 66 0.04 0.10 5.03
N GLY A 67 -0.11 1.30 4.50
CA GLY A 67 0.76 2.39 4.89
C GLY A 67 0.36 3.71 4.27
N VAL A 68 0.55 4.75 5.07
CA VAL A 68 0.48 6.17 4.71
C VAL A 68 1.90 6.71 4.86
N ASN A 69 2.52 7.09 3.75
CA ASN A 69 3.95 7.34 3.69
C ASN A 69 4.20 8.76 3.21
N THR A 70 4.50 9.68 4.13
CA THR A 70 4.81 11.08 3.82
C THR A 70 6.27 11.38 4.16
N ILE A 71 6.97 12.03 3.22
CA ILE A 71 8.35 12.47 3.45
C ILE A 71 8.40 13.43 4.66
N PRO A 72 9.46 13.39 5.50
CA PRO A 72 9.47 14.08 6.79
C PRO A 72 9.16 15.58 6.74
N GLU A 73 9.56 16.26 5.66
CA GLU A 73 9.39 17.70 5.49
C GLU A 73 7.94 18.13 5.23
N TYR A 74 7.04 17.17 4.96
CA TYR A 74 5.64 17.39 4.56
C TYR A 74 4.63 16.76 5.55
N ARG A 75 5.06 16.43 6.77
CA ARG A 75 4.22 15.80 7.80
C ARG A 75 3.36 16.81 8.57
#